data_AF-A0A6G2DCZ7-F1
#
_entry.id   AF-A0A6G2DCZ7-F1
#
_cell.length_a   1.000
_cell.length_b   1.000
_cell.length_c   1.000
_cell.angle_alpha   90.00
_cell.angle_beta   90.00
_cell.angle_gamma   90.00
#
_symmetry.space_group_name_H-M   'P 1'
#
loop_
_entity.id
_entity.type
_entity.pdbx_description
1 polymer ?
#
loop_
_entity_poly.entity_id
_entity_poly.type
_entity_poly.pdbx_seq_one_letter_code
_entity_poly.pdbx_strand_id
1 'polypeptide(L)'
;MLIGIPKEIKNNENRVALTPAGVHSLVSRGHRVLIETNAGLGSGFTDADYQKQGAEIVATAGEAWAAELVVKVKEPLSSEYGYLRDDLLLFTYLHMAAAPELADAMLAAKTTGIAYETVRDNQGQLPLLVPMSEVAGRMAVQIGAHFLT
;
A
#
# COMPACT_ATOMS: atom_id res chain seq x y z
N MET A 1 16.58 4.51 -5.76
CA MET A 1 15.28 5.01 -6.25
C MET A 1 14.50 5.65 -5.11
N LEU A 2 13.52 6.47 -5.45
CA LEU A 2 12.58 7.14 -4.57
C LEU A 2 11.30 6.30 -4.43
N ILE A 3 10.92 5.95 -3.20
CA ILE A 3 9.78 5.10 -2.88
C ILE A 3 8.80 5.88 -2.01
N GLY A 4 7.54 5.92 -2.38
CA GLY A 4 6.50 6.71 -1.71
C GLY A 4 5.44 5.83 -1.05
N ILE A 5 5.11 6.14 0.20
CA ILE A 5 4.09 5.46 0.99
C ILE A 5 3.03 6.51 1.40
N PRO A 6 2.02 6.75 0.54
CA PRO A 6 0.91 7.61 0.91
C PRO A 6 0.05 6.95 1.99
N LYS A 7 -0.67 7.77 2.75
CA LYS A 7 -1.63 7.30 3.74
C LYS A 7 -2.81 6.63 3.03
N GLU A 8 -3.30 5.53 3.60
CA GLU A 8 -4.51 4.91 3.10
C GLU A 8 -5.74 5.76 3.44
N ILE A 9 -6.60 5.96 2.43
CA ILE A 9 -7.79 6.80 2.54
C ILE A 9 -9.10 6.00 2.45
N LYS A 10 -9.02 4.70 2.17
CA LYS A 10 -10.20 3.84 2.11
C LYS A 10 -10.80 3.70 3.51
N ASN A 11 -12.13 3.79 3.60
CA ASN A 11 -12.83 3.73 4.87
C ASN A 11 -12.44 2.50 5.69
N ASN A 12 -12.11 2.69 6.96
CA ASN A 12 -11.63 1.66 7.90
C ASN A 12 -10.36 0.91 7.48
N GLU A 13 -9.54 1.46 6.57
CA GLU A 13 -8.21 0.94 6.30
C GLU A 13 -7.19 1.56 7.26
N ASN A 14 -6.77 0.76 8.25
CA ASN A 14 -5.80 1.18 9.27
C ASN A 14 -4.38 0.69 8.98
N ARG A 15 -4.20 -0.15 7.94
CA ARG A 15 -2.89 -0.68 7.57
C ARG A 15 -2.07 0.36 6.81
N VAL A 16 -0.77 0.15 6.81
CA VAL A 16 0.21 0.90 6.00
C VAL A 16 1.09 -0.08 5.25
N ALA A 17 1.50 0.28 4.04
CA ALA A 17 2.16 -0.65 3.12
C ALA A 17 3.60 -1.00 3.52
N LEU A 18 4.23 -0.19 4.35
CA LEU A 18 5.61 -0.36 4.75
C LEU A 18 5.79 -0.05 6.24
N THR A 19 6.38 -0.97 6.99
CA THR A 19 6.70 -0.78 8.41
C THR A 19 8.03 -0.04 8.58
N PRO A 20 8.34 0.51 9.78
CA PRO A 20 9.65 1.09 10.04
C PRO A 20 10.83 0.14 9.77
N ALA A 21 10.68 -1.16 10.04
CA ALA A 21 11.70 -2.16 9.72
C ALA A 21 11.90 -2.33 8.19
N GLY A 22 10.81 -2.22 7.41
CA GLY A 22 10.88 -2.19 5.96
C GLY A 22 11.59 -0.94 5.44
N VAL A 23 11.32 0.22 6.03
CA VAL A 23 12.06 1.47 5.74
C VAL A 23 13.55 1.28 5.95
N HIS A 24 13.96 0.77 7.12
CA HIS A 24 15.38 0.52 7.42
C HIS A 24 16.05 -0.35 6.35
N SER A 25 15.36 -1.40 5.91
CA SER A 25 15.87 -2.34 4.90
C SER A 25 16.05 -1.69 3.52
N LEU A 26 15.19 -0.74 3.15
CA LEU A 26 15.28 -0.01 1.89
C LEU A 26 16.35 1.10 1.96
N VAL A 27 16.36 1.87 3.03
CA VAL A 27 17.34 2.95 3.25
C VAL A 27 18.76 2.40 3.30
N SER A 28 18.99 1.28 4.00
CA SER A 28 20.30 0.61 4.05
C SER A 28 20.81 0.11 2.70
N ARG A 29 19.93 -0.04 1.71
CA ARG A 29 20.27 -0.37 0.31
C ARG A 29 20.38 0.85 -0.61
N GLY A 30 20.33 2.06 -0.05
CA GLY A 30 20.49 3.31 -0.79
C GLY A 30 19.21 3.84 -1.46
N HIS A 31 18.04 3.32 -1.09
CA HIS A 31 16.76 3.89 -1.53
C HIS A 31 16.36 5.07 -0.64
N ARG A 32 15.63 6.04 -1.19
CA ARG A 32 14.99 7.11 -0.43
C ARG A 32 13.52 6.76 -0.24
N VAL A 33 13.01 6.94 0.97
CA VAL A 33 11.63 6.57 1.32
C VAL A 33 10.89 7.81 1.79
N LEU A 34 9.80 8.16 1.11
CA LEU A 34 8.86 9.21 1.47
C LEU A 34 7.65 8.57 2.15
N ILE A 35 7.30 9.02 3.35
CA ILE A 35 6.10 8.59 4.07
C ILE A 35 5.20 9.80 4.27
N GLU A 36 3.94 9.74 3.84
CA GLU A 36 2.96 10.77 4.19
C GLU A 36 2.76 10.82 5.71
N THR A 37 2.73 12.02 6.29
CA THR A 37 2.48 12.21 7.72
C THR A 37 1.24 11.43 8.20
N ASN A 38 1.39 10.73 9.31
CA ASN A 38 0.37 9.87 9.92
C ASN A 38 -0.06 8.65 9.07
N ALA A 39 0.66 8.28 8.00
CA ALA A 39 0.33 7.09 7.20
C ALA A 39 0.33 5.79 8.03
N GLY A 40 1.26 5.66 8.99
CA GLY A 40 1.39 4.47 9.83
C GLY A 40 0.59 4.50 11.14
N LEU A 41 -0.09 5.60 11.47
CA LEU A 41 -0.65 5.80 12.80
C LEU A 41 -1.72 4.75 13.15
N GLY A 42 -2.56 4.37 12.18
CA GLY A 42 -3.57 3.31 12.34
C GLY A 42 -2.98 1.92 12.60
N SER A 43 -1.71 1.72 12.23
CA SER A 43 -0.93 0.49 12.48
C SER A 43 -0.03 0.59 13.71
N GLY A 44 -0.12 1.69 14.47
CA GLY A 44 0.69 1.91 15.68
C GLY A 44 2.12 2.41 15.41
N PHE A 45 2.41 2.91 14.20
CA PHE A 45 3.71 3.50 13.86
C PHE A 45 3.61 5.02 13.76
N THR A 46 4.39 5.73 14.58
CA THR A 46 4.44 7.19 14.53
C THR A 46 5.38 7.68 13.42
N ASP A 47 5.21 8.93 12.98
CA ASP A 47 6.13 9.58 12.04
C ASP A 47 7.58 9.53 12.55
N ALA A 48 7.78 9.70 13.86
CA ALA A 48 9.09 9.61 14.50
C ALA A 48 9.71 8.22 14.37
N ASP A 49 8.92 7.15 14.36
CA ASP A 49 9.42 5.78 14.19
C ASP A 49 9.94 5.55 12.76
N TYR A 50 9.31 6.16 11.76
CA TYR A 50 9.81 6.16 10.39
C TYR A 50 11.07 7.00 10.22
N GLN A 51 11.09 8.21 10.78
CA GLN A 51 12.26 9.11 10.72
C GLN A 51 13.51 8.47 11.35
N LYS A 52 13.36 7.78 12.48
CA LYS A 52 14.45 7.02 13.12
C LYS A 52 15.08 5.97 12.21
N GLN A 53 14.33 5.47 11.22
CA GLN A 53 14.79 4.47 10.26
C GLN A 53 15.27 5.09 8.93
N GLY A 54 15.29 6.43 8.84
CA GLY A 54 15.80 7.16 7.69
C GLY A 54 14.78 7.51 6.62
N ALA A 55 13.48 7.38 6.90
CA ALA A 55 12.44 7.92 6.00
C ALA A 55 12.35 9.45 6.10
N GLU A 56 11.99 10.07 4.98
CA GLU A 56 11.59 11.47 4.88
C GLU A 56 10.06 11.55 5.06
N ILE A 57 9.59 12.29 6.07
CA ILE A 57 8.15 12.52 6.27
C ILE A 57 7.73 13.69 5.39
N VAL A 58 6.69 13.49 4.59
CA VAL A 58 6.10 14.50 3.71
C VAL A 58 4.72 14.91 4.22
N ALA A 59 4.32 16.15 3.94
CA ALA A 59 3.11 16.73 4.52
C ALA A 59 1.84 16.33 3.75
N THR A 60 1.97 15.97 2.48
CA THR A 60 0.84 15.73 1.59
C THR A 60 0.94 14.39 0.86
N ALA A 61 -0.22 13.83 0.52
CA ALA A 61 -0.29 12.66 -0.34
C ALA A 61 0.44 12.89 -1.68
N GLY A 62 0.31 14.07 -2.29
CA GLY A 62 0.95 14.40 -3.57
C GLY A 62 2.48 14.28 -3.54
N GLU A 63 3.12 14.67 -2.44
CA GLU A 63 4.56 14.50 -2.26
C GLU A 63 4.97 13.03 -2.17
N ALA A 64 4.18 12.19 -1.47
CA ALA A 64 4.43 10.75 -1.42
C ALA A 64 4.18 10.08 -2.78
N TRP A 65 3.12 10.50 -3.46
CA TRP A 65 2.76 10.00 -4.78
C TRP A 65 3.76 10.38 -5.87
N ALA A 66 4.53 11.46 -5.72
CA ALA A 66 5.56 11.89 -6.67
C ALA A 66 6.77 10.94 -6.79
N ALA A 67 6.84 9.89 -5.98
CA ALA A 67 7.92 8.89 -5.99
C ALA A 67 7.91 7.95 -7.21
N GLU A 68 9.08 7.47 -7.65
CA GLU A 68 9.21 6.53 -8.79
C GLU A 68 8.42 5.21 -8.57
N LEU A 69 8.41 4.73 -7.33
CA LEU A 69 7.62 3.57 -6.89
C LEU A 69 6.67 4.02 -5.77
N VAL A 70 5.37 3.83 -5.95
CA VAL A 70 4.38 3.98 -4.88
C VAL A 70 3.96 2.61 -4.39
N VAL A 71 4.05 2.39 -3.08
CA VAL A 71 3.63 1.14 -2.44
C VAL A 71 2.46 1.43 -1.52
N LYS A 72 1.34 0.75 -1.77
CA LYS A 72 0.07 0.91 -1.05
C LYS A 72 -0.43 -0.44 -0.53
N VAL A 73 -1.48 -0.38 0.30
CA VAL A 73 -2.27 -1.52 0.74
C VAL A 73 -3.48 -1.69 -0.17
N LYS A 74 -4.25 -0.63 -0.42
CA LYS A 74 -5.49 -0.71 -1.20
C LYS A 74 -5.34 -0.09 -2.57
N GLU A 75 -6.31 -0.38 -3.42
CA GLU A 75 -6.41 0.18 -4.75
C GLU A 75 -6.62 1.70 -4.66
N PRO A 76 -6.08 2.50 -5.61
CA PRO A 76 -6.33 3.93 -5.64
C PRO A 76 -7.84 4.22 -5.72
N LEU A 77 -8.31 5.22 -5.00
CA LEU A 77 -9.67 5.73 -5.13
C LEU A 77 -9.73 6.83 -6.18
N SER A 78 -10.94 7.23 -6.59
CA SER A 78 -11.15 8.28 -7.60
C SER A 78 -10.44 9.60 -7.28
N SER A 79 -10.32 9.96 -5.99
CA SER A 79 -9.57 11.14 -5.54
C SER A 79 -8.05 11.03 -5.71
N GLU A 80 -7.51 9.82 -5.90
CA GLU A 80 -6.09 9.55 -6.10
C GLU A 80 -5.74 9.38 -7.59
N TYR A 81 -6.72 9.30 -8.50
CA TYR A 81 -6.46 9.06 -9.93
C TYR A 81 -5.60 10.16 -10.58
N GLY A 82 -5.68 11.39 -10.06
CA GLY A 82 -4.83 12.50 -10.53
C GLY A 82 -3.33 12.32 -10.26
N TYR A 83 -2.94 11.34 -9.43
CA TYR A 83 -1.55 11.01 -9.16
C TYR A 83 -0.98 9.92 -10.09
N LEU A 84 -1.85 9.22 -10.82
CA LEU A 84 -1.46 8.21 -11.80
C LEU A 84 -0.74 8.88 -12.98
N ARG A 85 0.33 8.25 -13.45
CA ARG A 85 1.22 8.74 -14.52
C ARG A 85 2.00 7.60 -15.16
N ASP A 86 2.63 7.88 -16.29
CA ASP A 86 3.28 6.87 -17.14
C ASP A 86 4.66 6.42 -16.64
N ASP A 87 5.33 7.26 -15.86
CA ASP A 87 6.62 6.97 -15.22
C ASP A 87 6.49 6.38 -13.81
N LEU A 88 5.26 6.15 -13.32
CA LEU A 88 5.00 5.58 -12.01
C LEU A 88 4.92 4.05 -12.06
N LEU A 89 5.64 3.40 -11.15
CA LEU A 89 5.39 2.02 -10.75
C LEU A 89 4.49 1.99 -9.51
N LEU A 90 3.31 1.39 -9.61
CA LEU A 90 2.38 1.21 -8.50
C LEU A 90 2.37 -0.25 -8.04
N PHE A 91 2.63 -0.51 -6.77
CA PHE A 91 2.59 -1.85 -6.19
C PHE A 91 1.60 -1.90 -5.01
N THR A 92 0.46 -2.57 -5.20
CA THR A 92 -0.65 -2.60 -4.24
C THR A 92 -1.65 -3.74 -4.55
N TYR A 93 -2.68 -3.94 -3.72
CA TYR A 93 -3.86 -4.70 -4.15
C TYR A 93 -4.68 -3.87 -5.14
N LEU A 94 -4.97 -4.38 -6.34
CA LEU A 94 -5.73 -3.62 -7.35
C LEU A 94 -7.17 -4.12 -7.51
N HIS A 95 -7.39 -5.43 -7.38
CA HIS A 95 -8.67 -6.10 -7.62
C HIS A 95 -9.31 -5.67 -8.95
N MET A 96 -8.48 -5.52 -10.00
CA MET A 96 -8.82 -4.84 -11.25
C MET A 96 -10.12 -5.34 -11.89
N ALA A 97 -10.39 -6.64 -11.81
CA ALA A 97 -11.61 -7.25 -12.37
C ALA A 97 -12.93 -6.71 -11.76
N ALA A 98 -12.86 -6.12 -10.57
CA ALA A 98 -14.00 -5.53 -9.85
C ALA A 98 -13.96 -4.00 -9.81
N ALA A 99 -13.01 -3.35 -10.50
CA ALA A 99 -12.79 -1.90 -10.47
C ALA A 99 -12.54 -1.34 -11.88
N PRO A 100 -13.54 -1.35 -12.78
CA PRO A 100 -13.37 -0.92 -14.17
C PRO A 100 -12.94 0.55 -14.29
N GLU A 101 -13.44 1.44 -13.43
CA GLU A 101 -13.05 2.86 -13.46
C GLU A 101 -11.58 3.07 -13.10
N LEU A 102 -11.03 2.24 -12.20
CA LEU A 102 -9.60 2.25 -11.89
C LEU A 102 -8.79 1.73 -13.08
N ALA A 103 -9.27 0.65 -13.71
CA ALA A 103 -8.63 0.11 -14.91
C ALA A 103 -8.54 1.17 -16.01
N ASP A 104 -9.64 1.87 -16.28
CA ASP A 104 -9.70 2.96 -17.25
C ASP A 104 -8.76 4.11 -16.89
N ALA A 105 -8.72 4.51 -15.61
CA ALA A 105 -7.82 5.57 -15.14
C ALA A 105 -6.34 5.18 -15.30
N MET A 106 -5.95 3.95 -14.95
CA MET A 106 -4.58 3.46 -15.12
C MET A 106 -4.20 3.31 -16.60
N LEU A 107 -5.13 2.88 -17.46
CA LEU A 107 -4.92 2.81 -18.91
C LEU A 107 -4.72 4.21 -19.51
N ALA A 108 -5.55 5.18 -19.13
CA ALA A 108 -5.45 6.57 -19.58
C ALA A 108 -4.12 7.21 -19.14
N ALA A 109 -3.70 6.97 -17.90
CA ALA A 109 -2.44 7.45 -17.36
C ALA A 109 -1.21 6.63 -17.79
N LYS A 110 -1.42 5.47 -18.45
CA LYS A 110 -0.38 4.49 -18.81
C LYS A 110 0.47 4.03 -17.63
N THR A 111 -0.11 3.98 -16.44
CA THR A 111 0.60 3.61 -15.21
C THR A 111 0.91 2.12 -15.19
N THR A 112 2.14 1.78 -14.80
CA THR A 112 2.53 0.38 -14.58
C THR A 112 2.07 -0.07 -13.20
N GLY A 113 1.11 -0.99 -13.14
CA GLY A 113 0.60 -1.58 -11.90
C GLY A 113 1.05 -3.02 -11.70
N ILE A 114 1.54 -3.35 -10.50
CA ILE A 114 1.75 -4.72 -10.04
C ILE A 114 0.71 -4.99 -8.93
N ALA A 115 -0.14 -5.99 -9.14
CA ALA A 115 -1.19 -6.36 -8.21
C ALA A 115 -0.72 -7.45 -7.24
N TYR A 116 -0.77 -7.21 -5.92
CA TYR A 116 -0.35 -8.20 -4.92
C TYR A 116 -1.07 -9.54 -5.08
N GLU A 117 -2.38 -9.52 -5.31
CA GLU A 117 -3.24 -10.70 -5.41
C GLU A 117 -3.02 -11.54 -6.67
N THR A 118 -2.19 -11.08 -7.61
CA THR A 118 -1.88 -11.80 -8.85
C THR A 118 -0.42 -12.22 -8.95
N VAL A 119 0.45 -11.75 -8.04
CA VAL A 119 1.82 -12.24 -7.93
C VAL A 119 1.78 -13.71 -7.52
N ARG A 120 2.41 -14.56 -8.34
CA ARG A 120 2.52 -16.00 -8.13
C ARG A 120 3.97 -16.43 -7.94
N ASP A 121 4.18 -17.42 -7.08
CA ASP A 121 5.46 -18.12 -7.03
C ASP A 121 5.58 -19.19 -8.12
N ASN A 122 6.72 -19.88 -8.18
CA ASN A 122 6.97 -20.94 -9.16
C ASN A 122 6.05 -22.16 -9.02
N GLN A 123 5.32 -22.29 -7.92
CA GLN A 123 4.35 -23.35 -7.67
C GLN A 123 2.91 -22.88 -7.93
N GLY A 124 2.72 -21.63 -8.38
CA GLY A 124 1.43 -21.02 -8.66
C GLY A 124 0.67 -20.55 -7.41
N GLN A 125 1.30 -20.53 -6.24
CA GLN A 125 0.70 -20.01 -5.01
C GLN A 125 0.68 -18.47 -5.03
N LEU A 126 -0.15 -17.86 -4.19
CA LEU A 126 -0.31 -16.41 -4.08
C LEU A 126 0.32 -15.89 -2.77
N PRO A 127 1.66 -15.79 -2.69
CA PRO A 127 2.37 -15.55 -1.43
C PRO A 127 2.00 -14.23 -0.75
N LEU A 128 1.58 -13.22 -1.52
CA LEU A 128 1.19 -11.92 -0.98
C LEU A 128 -0.26 -11.91 -0.50
N LEU A 129 -1.10 -12.84 -0.97
CA LEU A 129 -2.50 -12.98 -0.56
C LEU A 129 -2.67 -13.87 0.68
N VAL A 130 -1.88 -14.95 0.77
CA VAL A 130 -1.98 -15.96 1.85
C VAL A 130 -2.03 -15.35 3.26
N PRO A 131 -1.15 -14.40 3.65
CA PRO A 131 -1.19 -13.82 5.00
C PRO A 131 -2.53 -13.15 5.32
N MET A 132 -3.18 -12.54 4.33
CA MET A 132 -4.48 -11.89 4.52
C MET A 132 -5.61 -12.92 4.63
N SER A 133 -5.53 -14.02 3.90
CA SER A 133 -6.47 -15.14 4.03
C SER A 133 -6.43 -15.76 5.44
N GLU A 134 -5.24 -15.90 6.03
CA GLU A 134 -5.09 -16.41 7.39
C GLU A 134 -5.72 -15.49 8.45
N VAL A 135 -5.48 -14.18 8.34
CA VAL A 135 -6.10 -13.19 9.24
C VAL A 135 -7.62 -13.23 9.12
N ALA A 136 -8.15 -13.24 7.89
CA ALA A 136 -9.59 -13.30 7.65
C ALA A 136 -10.23 -14.56 8.25
N GLY A 137 -9.59 -15.74 8.07
CA GLY A 137 -10.08 -17.00 8.62
C GLY A 137 -10.16 -17.00 10.15
N ARG A 138 -9.15 -16.45 10.83
CA ARG A 138 -9.14 -16.33 12.31
C ARG A 138 -10.20 -15.33 12.81
N MET A 139 -10.32 -14.19 12.13
CA MET A 139 -11.30 -13.16 12.50
C MET A 139 -12.75 -13.61 12.30
N ALA A 140 -13.04 -14.42 11.27
CA ALA A 140 -14.39 -14.89 10.97
C ALA A 140 -15.04 -15.59 12.19
N VAL A 141 -14.27 -16.42 12.90
CA VAL A 141 -14.76 -17.12 14.10
C VAL A 141 -15.01 -16.14 15.25
N GLN A 142 -14.11 -15.17 15.46
CA GLN A 142 -14.26 -14.17 16.53
C GLN A 142 -15.49 -13.28 16.32
N ILE A 143 -15.69 -12.80 15.10
CA ILE A 143 -16.86 -11.98 14.75
C ILE A 143 -18.14 -12.81 14.83
N GLY A 144 -18.12 -14.06 14.34
CA GLY A 144 -19.26 -14.97 14.47
C GLY A 144 -19.66 -15.19 15.93
N ALA A 145 -18.70 -15.40 16.83
CA ALA A 145 -18.97 -15.53 18.25
C ALA A 145 -19.58 -14.26 18.86
N HIS A 146 -19.04 -13.08 18.52
CA HIS A 146 -19.56 -11.79 19.02
C HIS A 146 -21.05 -11.56 18.68
N PHE A 147 -21.53 -12.04 17.54
CA PHE A 147 -22.94 -11.89 17.16
C PHE A 147 -23.86 -13.00 17.71
N LEU A 148 -23.30 -14.07 18.28
CA LEU A 148 -24.07 -15.17 18.88
C LEU A 148 -24.15 -15.07 20.41
N THR A 149 -23.33 -14.23 21.04
CA THR A 149 -23.28 -13.98 22.49
C THR A 149 -23.68 -12.56 22.82
#